data_AF-A0A9E3NX41-F1
#
_entry.id   AF-A0A9E3NX41-F1
#
_cell.length_a   1.000
_cell.length_b   1.000
_cell.length_c   1.000
_cell.angle_alpha   90.00
_cell.angle_beta   90.00
_cell.angle_gamma   90.00
#
_symmetry.space_group_name_H-M   'P 1'
#
loop_
_entity.id
_entity.type
_entity.pdbx_description
1 polymer ?
#
loop_
_entity_poly.entity_id
_entity_poly.type
_entity_poly.pdbx_seq_one_letter_code
_entity_poly.pdbx_strand_id
1 'polypeptide(L)'
;MNRLLGLVALSALMVACGASSTPSAAPATEEPEAEAGIDDGGVIDAAPDAVVPTGKCADAFGSALTEGFGRIDGIVYAVQKPSDTQCVMPNDDHVVVQVLMNGAVYRMVVNVQSDRQGVDPKIRVAVVPHALPPPAFAEGWHLGAVLDYARTLDVHAGSAFTPRALAEAVAQIDGEVKVGDPVSVYAVSGAGRPESAHLVHRNRRDEDGAIVVLPSSATPKFLLFHFDGQTF
;
A
#
# COMPACT_ATOMS: atom_id res chain seq x y z
N MET A 1 -10.46 12.34 57.01
CA MET A 1 -10.87 13.76 57.06
C MET A 1 -11.16 14.23 55.65
N ASN A 2 -12.43 14.57 55.39
CA ASN A 2 -13.01 15.47 54.38
C ASN A 2 -12.42 15.53 52.96
N ARG A 3 -13.18 15.05 51.97
CA ARG A 3 -13.99 15.83 50.97
C ARG A 3 -13.14 16.19 49.74
N LEU A 4 -13.59 16.11 48.49
CA LEU A 4 -14.86 16.59 47.95
C LEU A 4 -15.13 15.96 46.57
N LEU A 5 -16.38 15.54 46.34
CA LEU A 5 -16.98 15.26 45.03
C LEU A 5 -17.09 16.56 44.21
N GLY A 6 -16.96 16.45 42.88
CA GLY A 6 -17.30 17.51 41.93
C GLY A 6 -17.91 16.94 40.66
N LEU A 7 -19.22 16.70 40.70
CA LEU A 7 -20.06 16.39 39.55
C LEU A 7 -20.43 17.72 38.86
N VAL A 8 -20.19 17.87 37.56
CA VAL A 8 -20.82 18.93 36.75
C VAL A 8 -21.39 18.29 35.49
N ALA A 9 -22.71 18.16 35.48
CA ALA A 9 -23.51 17.93 34.29
C ALA A 9 -23.87 19.31 33.70
N LEU A 10 -23.70 19.48 32.40
CA LEU A 10 -24.37 20.55 31.66
C LEU A 10 -24.88 19.99 30.33
N SER A 11 -26.18 19.72 30.31
CA SER A 11 -26.96 19.48 29.10
C SER A 11 -27.19 20.81 28.38
N ALA A 12 -26.94 20.85 27.07
CA ALA A 12 -27.47 21.89 26.19
C ALA A 12 -28.12 21.21 24.98
N LEU A 13 -29.45 21.24 25.00
CA LEU A 13 -30.35 20.88 23.91
C LEU A 13 -30.42 22.10 22.97
N MET A 14 -30.12 21.94 21.69
CA MET A 14 -30.46 22.92 20.65
C MET A 14 -31.14 22.19 19.50
N VAL A 15 -32.45 22.38 19.43
CA VAL A 15 -33.33 22.07 18.32
C VAL A 15 -33.19 23.19 17.29
N ALA A 16 -32.96 22.86 16.02
CA ALA A 16 -33.23 23.75 14.91
C ALA A 16 -33.78 22.95 13.73
N CYS A 17 -35.11 22.99 13.59
CA CYS A 17 -35.82 22.66 12.36
C CYS A 17 -35.61 23.80 11.36
N GLY A 18 -35.08 23.49 10.17
CA GLY A 18 -35.04 24.37 9.01
C GLY A 18 -35.85 23.74 7.88
N ALA A 19 -36.99 24.33 7.57
CA ALA A 19 -37.96 23.87 6.60
C ALA A 19 -37.73 24.46 5.19
N SER A 20 -38.11 23.66 4.20
CA SER A 20 -38.82 24.02 2.96
C SER A 20 -38.25 25.09 2.02
N SER A 21 -37.86 24.63 0.83
CA SER A 21 -38.06 25.36 -0.42
C SER A 21 -38.60 24.40 -1.50
N THR A 22 -39.86 24.66 -1.88
CA THR A 22 -40.66 23.97 -2.91
C THR A 22 -40.36 24.53 -4.32
N PRO A 23 -40.96 23.98 -5.40
CA PRO A 23 -40.27 23.53 -6.61
C PRO A 23 -40.23 24.57 -7.73
N SER A 24 -39.32 24.39 -8.70
CA SER A 24 -39.39 25.08 -9.99
C SER A 24 -39.59 24.06 -11.11
N ALA A 25 -40.82 24.02 -11.63
CA ALA A 25 -41.19 23.30 -12.84
C ALA A 25 -41.30 24.30 -14.00
N ALA A 26 -40.65 24.01 -15.13
CA ALA A 26 -40.98 24.44 -16.49
C ALA A 26 -39.99 23.79 -17.48
N PRO A 27 -40.30 23.70 -18.78
CA PRO A 27 -41.45 23.07 -19.40
C PRO A 27 -41.03 21.92 -20.33
N ALA A 28 -41.97 21.03 -20.62
CA ALA A 28 -41.86 20.05 -21.70
C ALA A 28 -41.61 20.76 -23.03
N THR A 29 -40.60 20.29 -23.78
CA THR A 29 -40.40 20.64 -25.18
C THR A 29 -40.51 19.36 -25.98
N GLU A 30 -41.36 19.41 -26.99
CA GLU A 30 -41.83 18.32 -27.82
C GLU A 30 -40.72 17.65 -28.64
N GLU A 31 -40.92 16.35 -28.83
CA GLU A 31 -40.20 15.48 -29.75
C GLU A 31 -40.35 15.92 -31.21
N PRO A 32 -39.29 15.81 -32.00
CA PRO A 32 -39.42 15.40 -33.38
C PRO A 32 -39.09 13.90 -33.50
N GLU A 33 -40.10 13.12 -33.86
CA GLU A 33 -39.93 11.87 -34.60
C GLU A 33 -39.16 12.17 -35.90
N ALA A 34 -38.13 11.41 -36.21
CA ALA A 34 -38.18 10.47 -37.34
C ALA A 34 -36.79 9.99 -37.80
N GLU A 35 -36.84 8.76 -38.30
CA GLU A 35 -35.94 8.08 -39.22
C GLU A 35 -34.74 7.30 -38.67
N ALA A 36 -34.93 5.99 -38.78
CA ALA A 36 -33.98 4.91 -38.60
C ALA A 36 -32.75 5.07 -39.50
N GLY A 37 -31.59 5.21 -38.87
CA GLY A 37 -30.30 4.80 -39.43
C GLY A 37 -29.87 3.51 -38.75
N ILE A 38 -29.96 2.39 -39.47
CA ILE A 38 -29.26 1.17 -39.11
C ILE A 38 -27.77 1.46 -39.31
N ASP A 39 -27.05 1.75 -38.23
CA ASP A 39 -25.59 1.73 -38.20
C ASP A 39 -25.15 0.39 -37.60
N ASP A 40 -24.99 -0.58 -38.50
CA ASP A 40 -24.37 -1.87 -38.26
C ASP A 40 -22.86 -1.72 -38.44
N GLY A 41 -22.10 -2.05 -37.40
CA GLY A 41 -20.67 -2.35 -37.55
C GLY A 41 -19.75 -1.47 -36.72
N GLY A 42 -19.60 -1.83 -35.44
CA GLY A 42 -18.52 -1.31 -34.63
C GLY A 42 -18.57 -1.78 -33.20
N VAL A 43 -18.60 -3.10 -32.96
CA VAL A 43 -18.11 -3.62 -31.68
C VAL A 43 -16.64 -3.22 -31.64
N ILE A 44 -16.33 -2.15 -30.89
CA ILE A 44 -14.96 -1.82 -30.53
C ILE A 44 -14.57 -2.96 -29.60
N ASP A 45 -13.93 -3.99 -30.15
CA ASP A 45 -13.24 -4.98 -29.36
C ASP A 45 -12.29 -4.19 -28.45
N ALA A 46 -12.66 -4.08 -27.17
CA ALA A 46 -11.73 -3.64 -26.15
C ALA A 46 -10.54 -4.60 -26.31
N ALA A 47 -9.42 -4.06 -26.82
CA ALA A 47 -8.22 -4.84 -27.01
C ALA A 47 -7.99 -5.59 -25.69
N PRO A 48 -7.77 -6.92 -25.72
CA PRO A 48 -7.51 -7.65 -24.50
C PRO A 48 -6.35 -6.93 -23.80
N ASP A 49 -6.58 -6.49 -22.56
CA ASP A 49 -5.57 -5.82 -21.75
C ASP A 49 -4.26 -6.58 -21.96
N ALA A 50 -3.28 -5.90 -22.55
CA ALA A 50 -2.04 -6.54 -22.95
C ALA A 50 -1.50 -7.23 -21.70
N VAL A 51 -1.49 -8.57 -21.71
CA VAL A 51 -1.02 -9.36 -20.58
C VAL A 51 0.45 -9.02 -20.42
N VAL A 52 0.75 -8.16 -19.46
CA VAL A 52 2.11 -7.75 -19.16
C VAL A 52 2.83 -8.99 -18.63
N PRO A 53 3.89 -9.50 -19.30
CA PRO A 53 4.55 -10.71 -18.84
C PRO A 53 5.19 -10.50 -17.47
N THR A 54 4.59 -11.07 -16.43
CA THR A 54 5.07 -10.96 -15.05
C THR A 54 6.11 -12.05 -14.74
N GLY A 55 7.02 -11.80 -13.79
CA GLY A 55 7.97 -12.79 -13.27
C GLY A 55 9.41 -12.66 -13.79
N LYS A 56 9.68 -11.74 -14.71
CA LYS A 56 11.03 -11.25 -15.01
C LYS A 56 11.16 -9.83 -14.48
N CYS A 57 12.34 -9.44 -14.02
CA CYS A 57 12.60 -8.05 -13.65
C CYS A 57 12.29 -7.09 -14.81
N ALA A 58 11.69 -5.95 -14.50
CA ALA A 58 11.47 -4.88 -15.46
C ALA A 58 12.81 -4.28 -15.86
N ASP A 59 12.91 -3.80 -17.10
CA ASP A 59 14.05 -3.08 -17.64
C ASP A 59 13.80 -1.56 -17.71
N ALA A 60 12.54 -1.13 -17.57
CA ALA A 60 12.10 0.26 -17.47
C ALA A 60 11.14 0.44 -16.29
N PHE A 61 11.12 1.66 -15.74
CA PHE A 61 10.29 2.01 -14.59
C PHE A 61 9.48 3.28 -14.84
N GLY A 62 8.36 3.40 -14.13
CA GLY A 62 7.49 4.57 -14.18
C GLY A 62 8.06 5.77 -13.42
N SER A 63 7.28 6.86 -13.42
CA SER A 63 7.66 8.13 -12.81
C SER A 63 6.54 8.80 -12.00
N ALA A 64 5.52 8.03 -11.59
CA ALA A 64 4.37 8.57 -10.86
C ALA A 64 4.53 8.62 -9.34
N LEU A 65 5.61 8.10 -8.74
CA LEU A 65 5.80 8.25 -7.30
C LEU A 65 6.17 9.70 -6.97
N THR A 66 5.31 10.36 -6.22
CA THR A 66 5.59 11.68 -5.65
C THR A 66 6.31 11.52 -4.32
N GLU A 67 7.20 12.45 -4.00
CA GLU A 67 7.97 12.47 -2.74
C GLU A 67 7.06 12.38 -1.51
N GLY A 68 7.45 11.53 -0.56
CA GLY A 68 6.75 11.37 0.73
C GLY A 68 6.53 9.90 1.13
N PHE A 69 5.98 9.72 2.32
CA PHE A 69 5.45 8.43 2.76
C PHE A 69 4.09 8.19 2.11
N GLY A 70 3.88 6.96 1.65
CA GLY A 70 2.61 6.55 1.07
C GLY A 70 2.52 5.05 0.91
N ARG A 71 1.41 4.62 0.32
CA ARG A 71 1.14 3.24 -0.03
C ARG A 71 0.99 3.11 -1.53
N ILE A 72 1.77 2.24 -2.17
CA ILE A 72 1.50 1.82 -3.54
C ILE A 72 0.55 0.63 -3.50
N ASP A 73 -0.50 0.69 -4.30
CA ASP A 73 -1.44 -0.40 -4.54
C ASP A 73 -1.33 -0.81 -6.01
N GLY A 74 -1.11 -2.09 -6.27
CA GLY A 74 -0.94 -2.60 -7.63
C GLY A 74 -0.80 -4.11 -7.68
N ILE A 75 -0.13 -4.62 -8.71
CA ILE A 75 0.12 -6.05 -8.93
C ILE A 75 1.61 -6.35 -8.77
N VAL A 76 1.97 -7.47 -8.14
CA VAL A 76 3.36 -7.92 -8.08
C VAL A 76 3.83 -8.27 -9.50
N TYR A 77 4.72 -7.43 -10.04
CA TYR A 77 5.33 -7.65 -11.35
C TYR A 77 6.48 -8.65 -11.27
N ALA A 78 7.37 -8.47 -10.29
CA ALA A 78 8.50 -9.36 -10.02
C ALA A 78 8.97 -9.19 -8.57
N VAL A 79 9.66 -10.21 -8.06
CA VAL A 79 10.41 -10.14 -6.79
C VAL A 79 11.88 -10.32 -7.14
N GLN A 80 12.65 -9.25 -7.08
CA GLN A 80 14.07 -9.25 -7.36
C GLN A 80 14.84 -9.48 -6.05
N LYS A 81 15.56 -10.59 -5.98
CA LYS A 81 16.37 -11.03 -4.85
C LYS A 81 17.78 -10.43 -4.94
N PRO A 82 18.52 -10.38 -3.82
CA PRO A 82 19.93 -9.98 -3.84
C PRO A 82 20.82 -10.75 -4.83
N SER A 83 20.48 -12.02 -5.10
CA SER A 83 21.19 -12.87 -6.06
C SER A 83 20.92 -12.55 -7.54
N ASP A 84 19.90 -11.74 -7.84
CA ASP A 84 19.40 -11.50 -9.19
C ASP A 84 20.19 -10.37 -9.89
N THR A 85 21.47 -10.63 -10.13
CA THR A 85 22.43 -9.65 -10.65
C THR A 85 22.22 -9.28 -12.13
N GLN A 86 21.38 -10.03 -12.85
CA GLN A 86 20.98 -9.74 -14.23
C GLN A 86 19.90 -8.65 -14.35
N CYS A 87 19.23 -8.30 -13.26
CA CYS A 87 18.19 -7.28 -13.28
C CYS A 87 18.81 -5.89 -13.36
N VAL A 88 18.14 -4.94 -14.03
CA VAL A 88 18.57 -3.54 -14.01
C VAL A 88 18.52 -3.00 -12.57
N MET A 89 19.47 -2.13 -12.23
CA MET A 89 19.64 -1.61 -10.87
C MET A 89 19.66 -2.74 -9.81
N PRO A 90 20.63 -3.67 -9.92
CA PRO A 90 20.78 -4.74 -8.94
C PRO A 90 21.00 -4.13 -7.54
N ASN A 91 20.60 -4.90 -6.54
CA ASN A 91 20.76 -4.55 -5.14
C ASN A 91 21.17 -5.85 -4.42
N ASP A 92 22.18 -5.79 -3.57
CA ASP A 92 22.81 -6.96 -2.93
C ASP A 92 22.45 -7.12 -1.45
N ASP A 93 21.70 -6.18 -0.88
CA ASP A 93 21.32 -6.13 0.54
C ASP A 93 19.82 -5.89 0.81
N HIS A 94 19.02 -5.72 -0.24
CA HIS A 94 17.56 -5.53 -0.21
C HIS A 94 16.85 -6.52 -1.15
N VAL A 95 15.59 -6.81 -0.85
CA VAL A 95 14.66 -7.36 -1.84
C VAL A 95 13.94 -6.19 -2.51
N VAL A 96 13.83 -6.22 -3.83
CA VAL A 96 13.01 -5.25 -4.57
C VAL A 96 11.72 -5.93 -5.01
N VAL A 97 10.61 -5.55 -4.38
CA VAL A 97 9.27 -5.91 -4.87
C VAL A 97 8.93 -4.92 -5.98
N GLN A 98 8.87 -5.41 -7.21
CA GLN A 98 8.49 -4.62 -8.36
C GLN A 98 6.97 -4.64 -8.50
N VAL A 99 6.33 -3.47 -8.46
CA VAL A 99 4.87 -3.33 -8.48
C VAL A 99 4.44 -2.69 -9.79
N LEU A 100 3.58 -3.38 -10.54
CA LEU A 100 2.88 -2.82 -11.70
C LEU A 100 1.72 -1.97 -11.19
N MET A 101 1.73 -0.69 -11.54
CA MET A 101 0.71 0.30 -11.19
C MET A 101 0.48 1.23 -12.38
N ASN A 102 -0.77 1.38 -12.82
CA ASN A 102 -1.18 2.25 -13.92
C ASN A 102 -0.33 2.02 -15.19
N GLY A 103 -0.06 0.75 -15.49
CA GLY A 103 0.69 0.33 -16.68
C GLY A 103 2.22 0.52 -16.61
N ALA A 104 2.78 0.95 -15.48
CA ALA A 104 4.23 1.09 -15.29
C ALA A 104 4.72 0.36 -14.04
N VAL A 105 6.00 -0.04 -14.03
CA VAL A 105 6.62 -0.77 -12.92
C VAL A 105 7.37 0.17 -12.00
N TYR A 106 7.26 -0.06 -10.69
CA TYR A 106 7.91 0.72 -9.64
C TYR A 106 8.66 -0.18 -8.67
N ARG A 107 9.74 0.34 -8.08
CA ARG A 107 10.62 -0.43 -7.18
C ARG A 107 10.26 -0.14 -5.73
N MET A 108 9.85 -1.16 -4.99
CA MET A 108 9.70 -1.10 -3.54
C MET A 108 10.87 -1.82 -2.89
N VAL A 109 11.80 -1.05 -2.33
CA VAL A 109 13.07 -1.55 -1.80
C VAL A 109 12.92 -1.90 -0.32
N VAL A 110 12.99 -3.19 -0.04
CA VAL A 110 12.67 -3.80 1.27
C VAL A 110 13.94 -4.18 2.01
N ASN A 111 14.07 -3.68 3.24
CA ASN A 111 15.19 -4.02 4.10
C ASN A 111 15.08 -5.48 4.57
N VAL A 112 16.07 -6.29 4.23
CA VAL A 112 16.16 -7.71 4.64
C VAL A 112 17.36 -8.01 5.54
N GLN A 113 18.16 -6.98 5.85
CA GLN A 113 19.22 -7.01 6.84
C GLN A 113 19.53 -5.57 7.32
N SER A 114 20.24 -5.46 8.43
CA SER A 114 20.91 -4.22 8.84
C SER A 114 22.34 -4.18 8.31
N ASP A 115 22.73 -3.06 7.71
CA ASP A 115 24.08 -2.75 7.23
C ASP A 115 24.90 -1.92 8.24
N ARG A 116 24.27 -1.48 9.34
CA ARG A 116 24.92 -0.66 10.37
C ARG A 116 26.01 -1.47 11.09
N GLN A 117 27.19 -0.86 11.22
CA GLN A 117 28.31 -1.47 11.94
C GLN A 117 27.98 -1.61 13.44
N GLY A 118 28.26 -2.79 14.01
CA GLY A 118 28.17 -3.03 15.46
C GLY A 118 26.75 -3.32 15.98
N VAL A 119 25.77 -3.52 15.10
CA VAL A 119 24.43 -4.02 15.48
C VAL A 119 24.19 -5.42 14.90
N ASP A 120 23.16 -6.11 15.39
CA ASP A 120 22.74 -7.40 14.82
C ASP A 120 22.31 -7.22 13.35
N PRO A 121 22.94 -7.89 12.38
CA PRO A 121 22.58 -7.78 10.97
C PRO A 121 21.21 -8.40 10.66
N LYS A 122 20.67 -9.26 11.53
CA LYS A 122 19.38 -9.92 11.29
C LYS A 122 18.24 -8.92 11.38
N ILE A 123 17.41 -8.88 10.33
CA ILE A 123 16.12 -8.20 10.39
C ILE A 123 15.13 -9.02 11.23
N ARG A 124 14.24 -8.34 11.95
CA ARG A 124 13.15 -8.97 12.70
C ARG A 124 11.91 -8.94 11.80
N VAL A 125 11.32 -10.11 11.51
CA VAL A 125 10.19 -10.25 10.57
C VAL A 125 8.97 -10.85 11.27
N ALA A 126 7.79 -10.28 11.01
CA ALA A 126 6.50 -10.84 11.42
C ALA A 126 5.56 -10.96 10.22
N VAL A 127 4.67 -11.94 10.25
CA VAL A 127 3.54 -12.07 9.32
C VAL A 127 2.26 -12.02 10.14
N VAL A 128 1.44 -11.00 9.91
CA VAL A 128 0.28 -10.69 10.75
C VAL A 128 -0.98 -10.61 9.89
N PRO A 129 -2.03 -11.40 10.16
CA PRO A 129 -3.31 -11.22 9.50
C PRO A 129 -3.97 -9.94 10.02
N HIS A 130 -4.30 -9.01 9.13
CA HIS A 130 -5.00 -7.79 9.48
C HIS A 130 -5.72 -7.24 8.25
N ALA A 131 -6.90 -6.66 8.42
CA ALA A 131 -7.58 -5.96 7.32
C ALA A 131 -6.75 -4.75 6.88
N LEU A 132 -6.77 -4.41 5.59
CA LEU A 132 -6.08 -3.21 5.11
C LEU A 132 -6.71 -1.95 5.76
N PRO A 133 -5.94 -1.12 6.49
CA PRO A 133 -6.44 0.15 7.00
C PRO A 133 -6.86 1.08 5.86
N PRO A 134 -7.80 2.01 6.09
CA PRO A 134 -8.19 3.00 5.10
C PRO A 134 -6.99 3.79 4.54
N PRO A 135 -7.03 4.20 3.26
CA PRO A 135 -8.09 3.93 2.30
C PRO A 135 -8.14 2.45 1.87
N ALA A 136 -9.30 1.99 1.38
CA ALA A 136 -9.40 0.65 0.79
C ALA A 136 -8.42 0.49 -0.39
N PHE A 137 -8.13 -0.76 -0.77
CA PHE A 137 -7.26 -1.02 -1.92
C PHE A 137 -7.83 -0.38 -3.18
N ALA A 138 -7.04 0.45 -3.83
CA ALA A 138 -7.33 1.02 -5.14
C ALA A 138 -6.01 1.25 -5.84
N GLU A 139 -5.82 0.78 -7.08
CA GLU A 139 -4.54 0.94 -7.77
C GLU A 139 -4.06 2.41 -7.76
N GLY A 140 -2.81 2.65 -7.39
CA GLY A 140 -2.27 4.01 -7.28
C GLY A 140 -1.22 4.21 -6.20
N TRP A 141 -0.65 5.41 -6.17
CA TRP A 141 0.25 5.90 -5.13
C TRP A 141 -0.53 6.82 -4.18
N HIS A 142 -0.75 6.36 -2.95
CA HIS A 142 -1.62 7.02 -1.98
C HIS A 142 -0.80 7.74 -0.93
N LEU A 143 -0.51 9.02 -1.19
CA LEU A 143 0.02 9.90 -0.17
C LEU A 143 -1.00 10.05 0.97
N GLY A 144 -0.54 9.88 2.22
CA GLY A 144 -1.39 9.98 3.42
C GLY A 144 -2.02 8.66 3.88
N ALA A 145 -1.80 7.55 3.17
CA ALA A 145 -2.05 6.23 3.74
C ALA A 145 -1.03 5.96 4.84
N VAL A 146 -1.41 6.20 6.10
CA VAL A 146 -0.55 6.04 7.28
C VAL A 146 -0.50 4.61 7.78
N LEU A 147 0.63 4.22 8.37
CA LEU A 147 0.75 2.95 9.07
C LEU A 147 1.60 3.12 10.32
N ASP A 148 1.13 2.57 11.43
CA ASP A 148 1.88 2.49 12.69
C ASP A 148 1.63 1.11 13.28
N TYR A 149 2.70 0.33 13.51
CA TYR A 149 2.56 -1.07 13.92
C TYR A 149 1.76 -1.21 15.22
N ALA A 150 2.06 -0.40 16.22
CA ALA A 150 1.41 -0.49 17.53
C ALA A 150 -0.02 0.07 17.50
N ARG A 151 -0.21 1.26 16.92
CA ARG A 151 -1.53 1.93 16.91
C ARG A 151 -2.51 1.35 15.91
N THR A 152 -2.02 0.84 14.79
CA THR A 152 -2.87 0.40 13.67
C THR A 152 -3.07 -1.11 13.68
N LEU A 153 -2.03 -1.87 14.03
CA LEU A 153 -2.04 -3.35 13.95
C LEU A 153 -2.01 -4.04 15.31
N ASP A 154 -1.86 -3.29 16.42
CA ASP A 154 -1.63 -3.82 17.77
C ASP A 154 -0.40 -4.75 17.86
N VAL A 155 0.61 -4.45 17.04
CA VAL A 155 1.87 -5.22 16.97
C VAL A 155 2.98 -4.45 17.66
N HIS A 156 3.64 -5.11 18.61
CA HIS A 156 4.75 -4.57 19.39
C HIS A 156 6.04 -5.35 19.15
N ALA A 157 7.19 -4.72 19.40
CA ALA A 157 8.51 -5.30 19.09
C ALA A 157 8.74 -6.69 19.73
N GLY A 158 8.16 -6.95 20.91
CA GLY A 158 8.40 -8.17 21.68
C GLY A 158 7.43 -9.34 21.42
N SER A 159 6.36 -9.17 20.64
CA SER A 159 5.24 -10.13 20.63
C SER A 159 5.12 -10.99 19.37
N ALA A 160 5.68 -10.58 18.23
CA ALA A 160 5.38 -11.22 16.93
C ALA A 160 6.58 -11.46 16.00
N PHE A 161 7.76 -10.93 16.30
CA PHE A 161 8.86 -10.91 15.35
C PHE A 161 9.90 -12.01 15.59
N THR A 162 10.33 -12.64 14.49
CA THR A 162 11.43 -13.62 14.49
C THR A 162 12.68 -12.99 13.87
N PRO A 163 13.88 -13.10 14.50
CA PRO A 163 15.16 -12.82 13.86
C PRO A 163 15.37 -13.64 12.60
N ARG A 164 15.70 -13.00 11.47
CA ARG A 164 16.02 -13.69 10.22
C ARG A 164 17.32 -13.16 9.64
N ALA A 165 18.21 -14.06 9.25
CA ALA A 165 19.35 -13.70 8.40
C ALA A 165 18.85 -13.32 7.00
N LEU A 166 19.70 -12.65 6.19
CA LEU A 166 19.34 -12.17 4.85
C LEU A 166 18.65 -13.25 4.01
N ALA A 167 19.25 -14.45 3.91
CA ALA A 167 18.69 -15.52 3.09
C ALA A 167 17.31 -16.00 3.58
N GLU A 168 17.09 -16.03 4.90
CA GLU A 168 15.82 -16.43 5.51
C GLU A 168 14.74 -15.36 5.33
N ALA A 169 15.10 -14.08 5.42
CA ALA A 169 14.20 -12.96 5.17
C ALA A 169 13.81 -12.89 3.69
N VAL A 170 14.77 -13.08 2.77
CA VAL A 170 14.52 -13.20 1.33
C VAL A 170 13.55 -14.35 1.04
N ALA A 171 13.80 -15.53 1.61
CA ALA A 171 12.93 -16.70 1.44
C ALA A 171 11.52 -16.48 2.01
N GLN A 172 11.39 -15.76 3.13
CA GLN A 172 10.09 -15.40 3.69
C GLN A 172 9.30 -14.48 2.72
N ILE A 173 9.94 -13.44 2.17
CA ILE A 173 9.27 -12.54 1.21
C ILE A 173 8.88 -13.30 -0.06
N ASP A 174 9.78 -14.08 -0.65
CA ASP A 174 9.50 -14.91 -1.84
C ASP A 174 8.40 -15.96 -1.60
N GLY A 175 8.33 -16.47 -0.36
CA GLY A 175 7.31 -17.41 0.10
C GLY A 175 5.91 -16.80 0.16
N GLU A 176 5.79 -15.52 0.47
CA GLU A 176 4.51 -14.83 0.69
C GLU A 176 4.06 -13.97 -0.50
N VAL A 177 5.00 -13.30 -1.17
CA VAL A 177 4.73 -12.34 -2.25
C VAL A 177 4.78 -13.08 -3.59
N LYS A 178 3.62 -13.30 -4.21
CA LYS A 178 3.51 -14.02 -5.48
C LYS A 178 3.30 -13.08 -6.65
N VAL A 179 4.05 -13.35 -7.71
CA VAL A 179 3.93 -12.67 -8.99
C VAL A 179 2.50 -12.80 -9.51
N GLY A 180 1.89 -11.69 -9.94
CA GLY A 180 0.52 -11.61 -10.40
C GLY A 180 -0.53 -11.32 -9.31
N ASP A 181 -0.17 -11.44 -8.03
CA ASP A 181 -1.10 -11.14 -6.94
C ASP A 181 -1.23 -9.62 -6.70
N PRO A 182 -2.40 -9.14 -6.26
CA PRO A 182 -2.54 -7.80 -5.73
C PRO A 182 -1.69 -7.59 -4.47
N VAL A 183 -1.05 -6.42 -4.38
CA VAL A 183 -0.17 -6.05 -3.27
C VAL A 183 -0.35 -4.58 -2.91
N SER A 184 -0.28 -4.28 -1.61
CA SER A 184 -0.04 -2.93 -1.13
C SER A 184 1.33 -2.84 -0.47
N VAL A 185 2.12 -1.80 -0.74
CA VAL A 185 3.41 -1.59 -0.05
C VAL A 185 3.47 -0.18 0.52
N TYR A 186 3.66 -0.09 1.83
CA TYR A 186 3.90 1.16 2.55
C TYR A 186 5.40 1.45 2.51
N ALA A 187 5.77 2.63 2.01
CA ALA A 187 7.15 3.00 1.74
C ALA A 187 7.33 4.53 1.70
N VAL A 188 8.57 4.98 1.63
CA VAL A 188 8.91 6.40 1.42
C VAL A 188 9.56 6.56 0.05
N SER A 189 8.95 7.37 -0.82
CA SER A 189 9.61 7.86 -2.04
C SER A 189 10.40 9.12 -1.71
N GLY A 190 11.67 9.14 -2.10
CA GLY A 190 12.58 10.27 -1.87
C GLY A 190 12.53 11.29 -3.00
N ALA A 191 13.02 12.51 -2.73
CA ALA A 191 13.18 13.55 -3.73
C ALA A 191 13.95 13.04 -4.97
N GLY A 192 13.37 13.23 -6.16
CA GLY A 192 13.99 12.82 -7.43
C GLY A 192 14.07 11.31 -7.66
N ARG A 193 13.30 10.50 -6.91
CA ARG A 193 13.18 9.04 -7.10
C ARG A 193 11.75 8.61 -7.47
N PRO A 194 11.18 9.14 -8.57
CA PRO A 194 9.79 8.84 -8.92
C PRO A 194 9.55 7.39 -9.36
N GLU A 195 10.62 6.62 -9.56
CA GLU A 195 10.63 5.21 -9.94
C GLU A 195 10.75 4.23 -8.76
N SER A 196 11.09 4.73 -7.56
CA SER A 196 11.50 3.90 -6.42
C SER A 196 11.04 4.47 -5.08
N ALA A 197 10.64 3.58 -4.18
CA ALA A 197 10.40 3.89 -2.77
C ALA A 197 11.14 2.89 -1.87
N HIS A 198 11.56 3.36 -0.70
CA HIS A 198 12.42 2.66 0.25
C HIS A 198 11.76 2.60 1.64
N LEU A 199 12.52 2.20 2.66
CA LEU A 199 12.13 2.21 4.07
C LEU A 199 10.90 1.32 4.34
N VAL A 200 10.84 0.15 3.71
CA VAL A 200 9.82 -0.86 3.98
C VAL A 200 10.18 -1.61 5.28
N HIS A 201 10.11 -0.90 6.41
CA HIS A 201 10.31 -1.40 7.77
C HIS A 201 9.74 -0.39 8.80
N ARG A 202 9.71 -0.77 10.09
CA ARG A 202 9.41 0.12 11.22
C ARG A 202 10.30 1.35 11.18
N ASN A 203 9.69 2.52 11.02
CA ASN A 203 10.41 3.77 10.85
C ASN A 203 10.05 4.78 11.94
N ARG A 204 9.24 5.80 11.61
CA ARG A 204 8.74 6.80 12.55
C ARG A 204 7.23 6.65 12.74
N ARG A 205 6.67 7.43 13.66
CA ARG A 205 5.24 7.37 13.98
C ARG A 205 4.40 7.61 12.71
N ASP A 206 3.39 6.76 12.52
CA ASP A 206 2.42 6.83 11.40
C ASP A 206 3.06 6.69 9.99
N GLU A 207 4.34 6.28 9.90
CA GLU A 207 5.09 6.08 8.65
C GLU A 207 5.87 4.75 8.62
N ASP A 208 5.28 3.69 9.18
CA ASP A 208 5.87 2.37 9.13
C ASP A 208 5.72 1.71 7.77
N GLY A 209 6.83 1.20 7.24
CA GLY A 209 6.82 0.46 5.99
C GLY A 209 6.38 -1.00 6.20
N ALA A 210 5.67 -1.56 5.23
CA ALA A 210 5.17 -2.94 5.27
C ALA A 210 4.78 -3.42 3.87
N ILE A 211 4.69 -4.72 3.68
CA ILE A 211 4.07 -5.33 2.49
C ILE A 211 2.74 -5.96 2.93
N VAL A 212 1.66 -5.71 2.20
CA VAL A 212 0.36 -6.35 2.39
C VAL A 212 0.06 -7.23 1.19
N VAL A 213 0.01 -8.54 1.39
CA VAL A 213 -0.34 -9.49 0.34
C VAL A 213 -1.84 -9.73 0.33
N LEU A 214 -2.42 -9.79 -0.88
CA LEU A 214 -3.85 -9.98 -1.10
C LEU A 214 -4.71 -8.97 -0.30
N PRO A 215 -4.46 -7.65 -0.44
CA PRO A 215 -5.04 -6.59 0.38
C PRO A 215 -6.58 -6.51 0.35
N SER A 216 -7.21 -7.02 -0.71
CA SER A 216 -8.68 -7.08 -0.87
C SER A 216 -9.30 -8.43 -0.49
N SER A 217 -8.50 -9.40 -0.05
CA SER A 217 -9.00 -10.72 0.36
C SER A 217 -9.69 -10.66 1.73
N ALA A 218 -10.37 -11.76 2.09
CA ALA A 218 -10.95 -11.91 3.43
C ALA A 218 -9.89 -12.01 4.54
N THR A 219 -8.64 -12.33 4.19
CA THR A 219 -7.54 -12.52 5.14
C THR A 219 -6.22 -11.92 4.59
N PRO A 220 -6.11 -10.58 4.45
CA PRO A 220 -4.86 -9.97 4.04
C PRO A 220 -3.77 -10.26 5.07
N LYS A 221 -2.53 -10.38 4.61
CA LYS A 221 -1.38 -10.60 5.49
C LYS A 221 -0.40 -9.45 5.35
N PHE A 222 0.00 -8.89 6.49
CA PHE A 222 1.06 -7.90 6.59
C PHE A 222 2.38 -8.61 6.85
N LEU A 223 3.39 -8.34 6.03
CA LEU A 223 4.79 -8.62 6.32
C LEU A 223 5.39 -7.35 6.90
N LEU A 224 5.86 -7.48 8.13
CA LEU A 224 6.39 -6.39 8.95
C LEU A 224 7.87 -6.63 9.20
N PHE A 225 8.65 -5.54 9.26
CA PHE A 225 10.10 -5.59 9.41
C PHE A 225 10.56 -4.58 10.44
N HIS A 226 11.48 -4.94 11.33
CA HIS A 226 12.19 -3.96 12.15
C HIS A 226 13.62 -4.40 12.44
N PHE A 227 14.47 -3.43 12.76
CA PHE A 227 15.85 -3.67 13.18
C PHE A 227 15.92 -3.98 14.68
N ASP A 228 17.02 -4.61 15.08
CA ASP A 228 17.31 -4.88 16.47
C ASP A 228 17.36 -3.57 17.30
N GLY A 229 16.90 -3.64 18.54
CA GLY A 229 16.86 -2.50 19.48
C GLY A 229 15.74 -1.47 19.24
N GLN A 230 14.96 -1.56 18.16
CA GLN A 230 13.78 -0.71 18.00
C GLN A 230 12.68 -1.09 19.02
N THR A 231 12.06 -0.08 19.63
CA THR A 231 10.97 -0.25 20.61
C THR A 231 9.72 0.49 20.15
N PHE A 232 8.57 -0.14 20.31
CA PHE A 232 7.23 0.36 19.96
C PHE A 232 6.17 -0.56 20.57
#